data_AF-A0A087U3J2-F1
#
_entry.id   AF-A0A087U3J2-F1
#
_cell.length_a   1.000
_cell.length_b   1.000
_cell.length_c   1.000
_cell.angle_alpha   90.00
_cell.angle_beta   90.00
_cell.angle_gamma   90.00
#
_symmetry.space_group_name_H-M   'P 1'
#
loop_
_entity.id
_entity.type
_entity.pdbx_description
1 polymer ?
#
loop_
_entity_poly.entity_id
_entity_poly.type
_entity_poly.pdbx_seq_one_letter_code
_entity_poly.pdbx_strand_id
1 'polypeptide(L)'
;MGRQKKIPDGWLDYYPIKDIVYDARIVPFKCPLPERLFQNSSMVSYKWTPADVMQRVPNLGMVIDLTFKFPAYYNPQEFLDCGVQYKKIGCVGHDVPQEENFFELLNTVESFMTSNARNDLVIGLHCTHGVNRTGYMLCRLLVERLRYTPGQALEAFACSRGYPLERENYREAIYNLELR
;
A
#
# COMPACT_ATOMS: atom_id res chain seq x y z
N MET A 1 15.15 17.81 22.97
CA MET A 1 13.91 17.01 23.17
C MET A 1 13.31 16.69 21.82
N GLY A 2 13.43 15.45 21.36
CA GLY A 2 12.92 15.05 20.04
C GLY A 2 11.38 15.05 20.03
N ARG A 3 10.78 15.75 19.08
CA ARG A 3 9.34 15.80 18.84
C ARG A 3 8.83 14.35 18.71
N GLN A 4 8.09 13.83 19.70
CA GLN A 4 7.46 12.51 19.62
C GLN A 4 6.72 12.43 18.28
N LYS A 5 7.14 11.50 17.40
CA LYS A 5 6.45 11.27 16.13
C LYS A 5 5.04 10.79 16.47
N LYS A 6 4.05 11.68 16.38
CA LYS A 6 2.63 11.37 16.61
C LYS A 6 2.12 10.42 15.52
N ILE A 7 1.10 9.65 15.86
CA ILE A 7 0.32 8.84 14.92
C ILE A 7 -0.27 9.79 13.86
N PRO A 8 -0.24 9.43 12.57
CA PRO A 8 -0.81 10.28 11.53
C PRO A 8 -2.31 10.52 11.74
N ASP A 9 -2.78 11.71 11.38
CA ASP A 9 -4.19 12.06 11.49
C ASP A 9 -5.08 11.07 10.71
N GLY A 10 -6.18 10.66 11.33
CA GLY A 10 -7.13 9.68 10.80
C GLY A 10 -6.57 8.25 10.63
N TRP A 11 -5.35 7.95 11.08
CA TRP A 11 -4.78 6.60 10.95
C TRP A 11 -5.54 5.53 11.76
N LEU A 12 -6.18 5.94 12.85
CA LEU A 12 -6.98 5.06 13.72
C LEU A 12 -8.35 4.73 13.13
N ASP A 13 -8.83 5.50 12.16
CA ASP A 13 -10.16 5.34 11.55
C ASP A 13 -10.21 4.17 10.56
N TYR A 14 -9.04 3.69 10.13
CA TYR A 14 -8.92 2.58 9.19
C TYR A 14 -8.37 1.35 9.89
N TYR A 15 -8.99 0.19 9.67
CA TYR A 15 -8.38 -1.06 10.09
C TYR A 15 -7.11 -1.37 9.27
N PRO A 16 -6.20 -2.21 9.79
CA PRO A 16 -4.87 -2.35 9.23
C PRO A 16 -4.79 -2.90 7.80
N ILE A 17 -5.52 -3.99 7.55
CA ILE A 17 -5.45 -4.84 6.36
C ILE A 17 -6.75 -5.65 6.29
N LYS A 18 -7.17 -6.10 5.11
CA LYS A 18 -8.30 -7.02 4.95
C LYS A 18 -7.96 -8.22 4.08
N ASP A 19 -7.81 -8.04 2.77
CA ASP A 19 -7.58 -9.13 1.83
C ASP A 19 -6.68 -8.72 0.66
N ILE A 20 -6.27 -9.68 -0.14
CA ILE A 20 -5.43 -9.53 -1.33
C ILE A 20 -6.27 -9.31 -2.59
N VAL A 21 -5.73 -8.56 -3.56
CA VAL A 21 -6.17 -8.64 -4.95
C VAL A 21 -5.41 -9.78 -5.62
N TYR A 22 -6.03 -10.96 -5.67
CA TYR A 22 -5.38 -12.22 -6.08
C TYR A 22 -4.71 -12.13 -7.46
N ASP A 23 -5.40 -11.59 -8.47
CA ASP A 23 -4.88 -11.48 -9.84
C ASP A 23 -3.60 -10.64 -9.94
N ALA A 24 -3.42 -9.68 -9.03
CA ALA A 24 -2.24 -8.83 -8.98
C ALA A 24 -1.17 -9.32 -7.99
N ARG A 25 -1.49 -10.30 -7.13
CA ARG A 25 -0.69 -10.68 -5.95
C ARG A 25 -0.31 -9.47 -5.08
N ILE A 26 -1.21 -8.49 -4.97
CA ILE A 26 -1.00 -7.27 -4.18
C ILE A 26 -1.99 -7.18 -3.03
N VAL A 27 -1.48 -6.96 -1.82
CA VAL A 27 -2.28 -6.74 -0.62
C VAL A 27 -2.20 -5.27 -0.16
N PRO A 28 -3.29 -4.51 -0.23
CA PRO A 28 -3.32 -3.13 0.24
C PRO A 28 -3.51 -3.05 1.76
N PHE A 29 -2.69 -2.24 2.44
CA PHE A 29 -2.80 -2.02 3.89
C PHE A 29 -2.43 -0.58 4.29
N LYS A 30 -2.74 -0.18 5.54
CA LYS A 30 -2.32 1.12 6.09
C LYS A 30 -0.89 1.07 6.60
N CYS A 31 -0.20 2.21 6.62
CA CYS A 31 1.21 2.28 7.03
C CYS A 31 1.44 1.64 8.41
N PRO A 32 2.33 0.63 8.55
CA PRO A 32 2.73 0.17 9.87
C PRO A 32 3.52 1.26 10.60
N LEU A 33 3.50 1.22 11.92
CA LEU A 33 4.13 2.21 12.78
C LEU A 33 5.10 1.53 13.76
N PRO A 34 6.11 2.24 14.30
CA PRO A 34 7.04 1.66 15.27
C PRO A 34 6.33 1.18 16.55
N GLU A 35 6.76 0.02 17.09
CA GLU A 35 6.24 -0.59 18.32
C GLU A 35 6.07 0.39 19.48
N ARG A 36 7.03 1.30 19.66
CA ARG A 36 7.00 2.33 20.72
C ARG A 36 5.76 3.23 20.73
N LEU A 37 4.98 3.29 19.63
CA LEU A 37 3.72 4.04 19.57
C LEU A 37 2.53 3.30 20.19
N PHE A 38 2.68 2.02 20.50
CA PHE A 38 1.61 1.15 21.01
C PHE A 38 1.82 0.68 22.46
N GLN A 39 2.80 1.26 23.16
CA GLN A 39 3.12 0.89 24.55
C GLN A 39 2.05 1.32 25.57
N ASN A 40 1.20 2.30 25.23
CA ASN A 40 0.08 2.69 26.09
C ASN A 40 -1.07 1.71 25.92
N SER A 41 -1.68 1.28 27.04
CA SER A 41 -2.89 0.45 27.09
C SER A 41 -4.00 0.86 26.11
N SER A 42 -4.24 2.17 25.92
CA SER A 42 -5.27 2.66 24.98
C SER A 42 -4.94 2.43 23.51
N MET A 43 -3.68 2.14 23.20
CA MET A 43 -3.16 1.95 21.84
C MET A 43 -2.96 0.49 21.47
N VAL A 44 -3.00 -0.43 22.43
CA VAL A 44 -2.72 -1.86 22.21
C VAL A 44 -3.66 -2.46 21.17
N SER A 45 -4.95 -2.12 21.22
CA SER A 45 -5.96 -2.60 20.25
C SER A 45 -5.74 -2.08 18.82
N TYR A 46 -4.99 -0.99 18.66
CA TYR A 46 -4.67 -0.39 17.36
C TYR A 46 -3.28 -0.77 16.85
N LYS A 47 -2.57 -1.66 17.56
CA LYS A 47 -1.21 -2.06 17.23
C LYS A 47 -1.12 -2.55 15.78
N TRP A 48 -0.21 -1.95 15.03
CA TRP A 48 0.11 -2.34 13.66
C TRP A 48 1.54 -1.92 13.31
N THR A 49 2.44 -2.90 13.36
CA THR A 49 3.89 -2.75 13.17
C THR A 49 4.36 -3.56 11.95
N PRO A 50 5.60 -3.38 11.47
CA PRO A 50 6.15 -4.23 10.42
C PRO A 50 6.08 -5.73 10.76
N ALA A 51 6.31 -6.10 12.02
CA ALA A 51 6.15 -7.48 12.48
C ALA A 51 4.71 -7.99 12.33
N ASP A 52 3.72 -7.16 12.69
CA ASP A 52 2.30 -7.52 12.53
C ASP A 52 1.93 -7.68 11.04
N VAL A 53 2.51 -6.88 10.14
CA VAL A 53 2.33 -7.04 8.69
C VAL A 53 2.82 -8.41 8.23
N MET A 54 4.06 -8.79 8.59
CA MET A 54 4.64 -10.09 8.22
C MET A 54 3.89 -11.26 8.85
N GLN A 55 3.36 -11.10 10.07
CA GLN A 55 2.52 -12.12 10.70
C GLN A 55 1.17 -12.30 9.97
N ARG A 56 0.55 -11.20 9.53
CA ARG A 56 -0.75 -11.24 8.83
C ARG A 56 -0.61 -11.65 7.36
N VAL A 57 0.57 -11.48 6.77
CA VAL A 57 0.88 -11.82 5.38
C VAL A 57 2.14 -12.71 5.37
N PRO A 58 2.02 -14.01 5.70
CA PRO A 58 3.18 -14.90 5.87
C PRO A 58 3.99 -15.14 4.59
N ASN A 59 3.39 -14.93 3.41
CA ASN A 59 4.03 -15.00 2.10
C ASN A 59 4.42 -13.63 1.54
N LEU A 60 4.58 -12.60 2.38
CA LEU A 60 5.01 -11.28 1.95
C LEU A 60 6.43 -11.32 1.37
N GLY A 61 6.61 -10.97 0.10
CA GLY A 61 7.92 -10.94 -0.56
C GLY A 61 8.46 -9.53 -0.78
N MET A 62 7.60 -8.51 -0.84
CA MET A 62 7.99 -7.12 -1.01
C MET A 62 7.01 -6.17 -0.31
N VAL A 63 7.51 -5.03 0.16
CA VAL A 63 6.69 -3.86 0.56
C VAL A 63 7.02 -2.67 -0.33
N ILE A 64 5.98 -2.07 -0.90
CA ILE A 64 6.03 -0.79 -1.63
C ILE A 64 5.39 0.30 -0.75
N ASP A 65 6.21 1.23 -0.28
CA ASP A 65 5.82 2.39 0.53
C ASP A 65 5.58 3.63 -0.36
N LEU A 66 4.31 4.01 -0.51
CA LEU A 66 3.87 5.18 -1.28
C LEU A 66 3.88 6.50 -0.49
N THR A 67 4.32 6.49 0.77
CA THR A 67 4.34 7.71 1.59
C THR A 67 5.45 8.66 1.12
N PHE A 68 5.13 9.95 1.00
CA PHE A 68 6.13 10.98 0.66
C PHE A 68 7.16 11.21 1.78
N LYS A 69 6.80 10.94 3.04
CA LYS A 69 7.62 11.25 4.21
C LYS A 69 8.97 10.53 4.13
N PHE A 70 10.05 11.28 4.30
CA PHE A 70 11.41 10.76 4.51
C PHE A 70 12.00 11.28 5.84
N PRO A 71 12.58 10.42 6.69
CA PRO A 71 12.55 8.95 6.59
C PRO A 71 11.11 8.41 6.76
N ALA A 72 10.91 7.14 6.39
CA ALA A 72 9.64 6.43 6.56
C ALA A 72 9.13 6.49 8.02
N TYR A 73 7.86 6.14 8.21
CA TYR A 73 7.25 6.14 9.55
C TYR A 73 7.85 5.06 10.47
N TYR A 74 8.28 3.95 9.89
CA TYR A 74 8.92 2.79 10.52
C TYR A 74 10.33 2.58 9.96
N ASN A 75 11.08 1.60 10.50
CA ASN A 75 12.40 1.24 9.98
C ASN A 75 12.26 0.15 8.90
N PRO A 76 12.57 0.43 7.62
CA PRO A 76 12.47 -0.58 6.56
C PRO A 76 13.37 -1.80 6.79
N GLN A 77 14.43 -1.67 7.58
CA GLN A 77 15.33 -2.77 7.91
C GLN A 77 14.60 -3.94 8.59
N GLU A 78 13.51 -3.68 9.31
CA GLU A 78 12.66 -4.71 9.93
C GLU A 78 12.10 -5.70 8.89
N PHE A 79 11.82 -5.24 7.67
CA PHE A 79 11.40 -6.11 6.56
C PHE A 79 12.60 -6.80 5.91
N LEU A 80 13.68 -6.05 5.64
CA LEU A 80 14.87 -6.54 4.96
C LEU A 80 15.56 -7.68 5.73
N ASP A 81 15.64 -7.57 7.07
CA ASP A 81 16.22 -8.59 7.94
C ASP A 81 15.44 -9.91 7.90
N CYS A 82 14.16 -9.86 7.51
CA CYS A 82 13.30 -11.03 7.32
C CYS A 82 13.23 -11.50 5.86
N GLY A 83 14.08 -10.96 4.97
CA GLY A 83 14.11 -11.32 3.55
C GLY A 83 12.98 -10.70 2.71
N VAL A 84 12.21 -9.76 3.26
CA VAL A 84 11.16 -9.04 2.55
C VAL A 84 11.77 -7.82 1.86
N GLN A 85 11.66 -7.75 0.54
CA GLN A 85 12.17 -6.61 -0.23
C GLN A 85 11.43 -5.32 0.12
N TYR A 86 12.08 -4.17 -0.01
CA TYR A 86 11.47 -2.88 0.30
C TYR A 86 11.76 -1.85 -0.79
N LYS A 87 10.70 -1.17 -1.26
CA LYS A 87 10.78 -0.08 -2.24
C LYS A 87 9.97 1.10 -1.76
N LYS A 88 10.56 2.29 -1.75
CA LYS A 88 9.86 3.54 -1.46
C LYS A 88 9.62 4.31 -2.76
N ILE A 89 8.37 4.68 -3.01
CA ILE A 89 7.94 5.48 -4.17
C ILE A 89 7.21 6.70 -3.62
N GLY A 90 7.90 7.82 -3.51
CA GLY A 90 7.39 9.01 -2.81
C GLY A 90 6.26 9.71 -3.58
N CYS A 91 5.00 9.38 -3.28
CA CYS A 91 3.85 10.08 -3.86
C CYS A 91 3.43 11.28 -2.98
N VAL A 92 3.53 12.49 -3.54
CA VAL A 92 3.01 13.72 -2.92
C VAL A 92 1.52 13.54 -2.59
N GLY A 93 1.09 14.09 -1.46
CA GLY A 93 -0.31 13.98 -1.04
C GLY A 93 -1.24 14.86 -1.89
N HIS A 94 -2.52 14.50 -1.92
CA HIS A 94 -3.64 15.26 -2.47
C HIS A 94 -3.76 15.32 -4.00
N ASP A 95 -2.65 15.39 -4.71
CA ASP A 95 -2.63 15.33 -6.17
C ASP A 95 -2.62 13.88 -6.66
N VAL A 96 -3.13 13.65 -7.87
CA VAL A 96 -3.05 12.34 -8.52
C VAL A 96 -1.57 11.95 -8.65
N PRO A 97 -1.16 10.73 -8.24
CA PRO A 97 0.21 10.27 -8.43
C PRO A 97 0.67 10.47 -9.88
N GLN A 98 1.88 11.01 -10.02
CA GLN A 98 2.43 11.38 -11.32
C GLN A 98 2.74 10.13 -12.16
N GLU A 99 2.85 10.30 -13.47
CA GLU A 99 3.19 9.22 -14.41
C GLU A 99 4.48 8.50 -14.01
N GLU A 100 5.51 9.25 -13.57
CA GLU A 100 6.79 8.69 -13.14
C GLU A 100 6.64 7.80 -11.91
N ASN A 101 5.76 8.17 -10.96
CA ASN A 101 5.46 7.33 -9.81
C ASN A 101 4.82 6.00 -10.24
N PHE A 102 3.89 6.07 -11.20
CA PHE A 102 3.22 4.88 -11.70
C PHE A 102 4.20 3.97 -12.48
N PHE A 103 5.04 4.53 -13.35
CA PHE A 103 6.06 3.75 -14.05
C PHE A 103 7.05 3.08 -13.09
N GLU A 104 7.46 3.77 -12.01
CA GLU A 104 8.31 3.16 -10.99
C GLU A 104 7.62 2.00 -10.29
N LEU A 105 6.33 2.14 -9.95
CA LEU A 105 5.54 1.06 -9.34
C LEU A 105 5.41 -0.12 -10.30
N LEU A 106 5.05 0.16 -11.55
CA LEU A 106 4.87 -0.85 -12.58
C LEU A 106 6.15 -1.66 -12.80
N ASN A 107 7.28 -0.99 -13.01
CA ASN A 107 8.58 -1.66 -13.18
C ASN A 107 8.95 -2.50 -11.94
N THR A 108 8.66 -1.99 -10.75
CA THR A 108 8.91 -2.71 -9.50
C THR A 108 8.06 -3.98 -9.40
N VAL A 109 6.76 -3.88 -9.71
CA VAL A 109 5.83 -5.01 -9.71
C VAL A 109 6.23 -6.03 -10.77
N GLU A 110 6.48 -5.63 -12.01
CA GLU A 110 6.86 -6.54 -13.09
C GLU A 110 8.17 -7.27 -12.80
N SER A 111 9.17 -6.58 -12.25
CA SER A 111 10.45 -7.19 -11.84
C SER A 111 10.26 -8.21 -10.72
N PHE A 112 9.43 -7.87 -9.72
CA PHE A 112 9.10 -8.79 -8.63
C PHE A 112 8.37 -10.02 -9.16
N MET A 113 7.34 -9.85 -9.98
CA MET A 113 6.55 -10.95 -10.54
C MET A 113 7.39 -11.86 -11.44
N THR A 114 8.30 -11.31 -12.23
CA THR A 114 9.23 -12.08 -13.07
C THR A 114 10.16 -12.94 -12.21
N SER A 115 10.76 -12.34 -11.17
CA SER A 115 11.69 -13.03 -10.27
C SER A 115 10.99 -14.09 -9.40
N ASN A 116 9.68 -13.93 -9.19
CA ASN A 116 8.85 -14.76 -8.32
C ASN A 116 7.76 -15.53 -9.08
N ALA A 117 7.98 -15.80 -10.37
CA ALA A 117 7.03 -16.49 -11.24
C ALA A 117 6.75 -17.94 -10.80
N ARG A 118 7.64 -18.55 -10.01
CA ARG A 118 7.56 -19.94 -9.55
C ARG A 118 7.16 -20.08 -8.07
N ASN A 119 6.77 -19.00 -7.42
CA ASN A 119 6.27 -19.02 -6.05
C ASN A 119 5.00 -18.17 -5.94
N ASP A 120 4.42 -18.11 -4.75
CA ASP A 120 3.18 -17.41 -4.41
C ASP A 120 3.41 -16.17 -3.53
N LEU A 121 4.65 -15.65 -3.47
CA LEU A 121 4.96 -14.45 -2.70
C LEU A 121 4.13 -13.22 -3.14
N VAL A 122 3.77 -12.37 -2.19
CA VAL A 122 2.89 -11.23 -2.48
C VAL A 122 3.58 -9.89 -2.23
N ILE A 123 3.07 -8.85 -2.89
CA ILE A 123 3.51 -7.47 -2.71
C ILE A 123 2.56 -6.77 -1.74
N GLY A 124 3.10 -6.25 -0.65
CA GLY A 124 2.43 -5.31 0.22
C GLY A 124 2.47 -3.90 -0.36
N LEU A 125 1.31 -3.25 -0.54
CA LEU A 125 1.25 -1.88 -1.03
C LEU A 125 0.57 -0.98 0.00
N HIS A 126 1.24 0.08 0.43
CA HIS A 126 0.67 1.00 1.41
C HIS A 126 0.96 2.47 1.11
N CYS A 127 0.06 3.33 1.54
CA CYS A 127 0.33 4.75 1.78
C CYS A 127 0.11 5.03 3.27
N THR A 128 -0.31 6.23 3.69
CA THR A 128 -0.59 6.49 5.11
C THR A 128 -1.75 5.62 5.61
N HIS A 129 -2.91 5.72 4.95
CA HIS A 129 -4.14 5.01 5.33
C HIS A 129 -4.37 3.73 4.53
N GLY A 130 -3.59 3.53 3.46
CA GLY A 130 -3.80 2.41 2.53
C GLY A 130 -5.04 2.55 1.66
N VAL A 131 -5.60 3.77 1.55
CA VAL A 131 -6.86 4.02 0.83
C VAL A 131 -6.61 4.76 -0.47
N ASN A 132 -6.31 6.06 -0.42
CA ASN A 132 -6.34 6.88 -1.63
C ASN A 132 -5.19 6.64 -2.62
N ARG A 133 -3.94 6.91 -2.24
CA ARG A 133 -2.78 6.67 -3.14
C ARG A 133 -2.60 5.18 -3.46
N THR A 134 -2.83 4.31 -2.47
CA THR A 134 -2.79 2.86 -2.67
C THR A 134 -3.84 2.40 -3.66
N GLY A 135 -5.09 2.84 -3.48
CA GLY A 135 -6.20 2.49 -4.35
C GLY A 135 -5.99 3.00 -5.76
N TYR A 136 -5.57 4.25 -5.95
CA TYR A 136 -5.27 4.78 -7.28
C TYR A 136 -4.19 3.95 -8.00
N MET A 137 -3.04 3.73 -7.35
CA MET A 137 -1.92 3.03 -7.98
C MET A 137 -2.28 1.57 -8.31
N LEU A 138 -2.99 0.89 -7.40
CA LEU A 138 -3.45 -0.47 -7.64
C LEU A 138 -4.51 -0.51 -8.74
N CYS A 139 -5.54 0.33 -8.69
CA CYS A 139 -6.59 0.36 -9.71
C CYS A 139 -6.00 0.65 -11.10
N ARG A 140 -5.10 1.62 -11.21
CA ARG A 140 -4.42 1.94 -12.47
C ARG A 140 -3.63 0.74 -13.01
N LEU A 141 -2.92 0.01 -12.15
CA LEU A 141 -2.23 -1.22 -12.53
C LEU A 141 -3.21 -2.28 -13.04
N LEU A 142 -4.32 -2.51 -12.35
CA LEU A 142 -5.34 -3.48 -12.76
C LEU A 142 -5.93 -3.16 -14.14
N VAL A 143 -6.22 -1.88 -14.40
CA VAL A 143 -6.71 -1.42 -15.70
C VAL A 143 -5.65 -1.61 -16.78
N GLU A 144 -4.47 -1.03 -16.61
CA GLU A 144 -3.46 -0.99 -17.67
C GLU A 144 -2.77 -2.34 -17.93
N ARG A 145 -2.69 -3.23 -16.93
CA ARG A 145 -1.92 -4.48 -17.05
C ARG A 145 -2.74 -5.75 -16.95
N LEU A 146 -3.85 -5.73 -16.21
CA LEU A 146 -4.72 -6.91 -16.07
C LEU A 146 -6.03 -6.78 -16.84
N ARG A 147 -6.20 -5.70 -17.62
CA ARG A 147 -7.36 -5.45 -18.51
C ARG A 147 -8.70 -5.40 -17.76
N TYR A 148 -8.68 -4.98 -16.51
CA TYR A 148 -9.90 -4.67 -15.78
C TYR A 148 -10.53 -3.40 -16.37
N THR A 149 -11.85 -3.31 -16.38
CA THR A 149 -12.50 -2.00 -16.52
C THR A 149 -12.22 -1.15 -15.27
N PRO A 150 -12.27 0.20 -15.34
CA PRO A 150 -12.16 1.08 -14.19
C PRO A 150 -13.12 0.69 -13.05
N GLY A 151 -14.37 0.36 -13.39
CA GLY A 151 -15.36 -0.10 -12.42
C GLY A 151 -14.93 -1.39 -11.71
N GLN A 152 -14.46 -2.39 -12.46
CA GLN A 152 -13.93 -3.64 -11.89
C GLN A 152 -12.71 -3.40 -11.02
N ALA A 153 -11.80 -2.52 -11.44
CA ALA A 153 -10.59 -2.19 -10.68
C ALA A 153 -10.93 -1.51 -9.34
N LEU A 154 -11.84 -0.54 -9.37
CA LEU A 154 -12.33 0.15 -8.16
C LEU A 154 -13.06 -0.79 -7.21
N GLU A 155 -13.88 -1.70 -7.74
CA GLU A 155 -14.58 -2.71 -6.95
C GLU A 155 -13.61 -3.73 -6.34
N ALA A 156 -12.66 -4.25 -7.11
CA ALA A 156 -11.65 -5.19 -6.62
C ALA A 156 -10.80 -4.56 -5.51
N PHE A 157 -10.40 -3.30 -5.66
CA PHE A 157 -9.73 -2.55 -4.60
C PHE A 157 -10.64 -2.37 -3.37
N ALA A 158 -11.88 -1.92 -3.57
CA ALA A 158 -12.81 -1.70 -2.45
C ALA A 158 -13.10 -2.99 -1.69
N CYS A 159 -13.23 -4.12 -2.37
CA CYS A 159 -13.46 -5.43 -1.75
C CYS A 159 -12.24 -5.89 -0.94
N SER A 160 -11.04 -5.85 -1.55
CA SER A 160 -9.78 -6.29 -0.93
C SER A 160 -9.32 -5.39 0.21
N ARG A 161 -9.35 -4.07 0.02
CA ARG A 161 -9.00 -3.10 1.06
C ARG A 161 -10.10 -2.98 2.10
N GLY A 162 -11.37 -3.17 1.70
CA GLY A 162 -12.65 -2.94 2.41
C GLY A 162 -12.97 -1.49 2.75
N TYR A 163 -12.30 -0.57 2.06
CA TYR A 163 -12.66 0.84 1.97
C TYR A 163 -12.62 1.24 0.48
N PRO A 164 -13.59 2.03 -0.01
CA PRO A 164 -13.56 2.52 -1.38
C PRO A 164 -12.42 3.51 -1.59
N LEU A 165 -12.02 3.73 -2.84
CA LEU A 165 -11.18 4.87 -3.20
C LEU A 165 -11.99 6.16 -2.97
N GLU A 166 -11.63 6.96 -1.98
CA GLU A 166 -12.48 8.06 -1.47
C GLU A 166 -12.35 9.36 -2.27
N ARG A 167 -11.16 9.64 -2.81
CA ARG A 167 -10.85 10.88 -3.52
C ARG A 167 -11.48 10.90 -4.91
N GLU A 168 -12.37 11.85 -5.14
CA GLU A 168 -13.08 11.99 -6.43
C GLU A 168 -12.12 12.18 -7.61
N ASN A 169 -11.17 13.10 -7.48
CA ASN A 169 -10.18 13.36 -8.54
C ASN A 169 -9.35 12.10 -8.90
N TYR A 170 -9.19 11.15 -7.97
CA TYR A 170 -8.51 9.89 -8.27
C TYR A 170 -9.46 8.92 -8.99
N ARG A 171 -10.74 8.86 -8.59
CA ARG A 171 -11.75 8.04 -9.28
C ARG A 171 -11.96 8.51 -10.72
N GLU A 172 -12.11 9.81 -10.94
CA GLU A 172 -12.21 10.42 -12.28
C GLU A 172 -11.00 10.08 -13.14
N ALA A 173 -9.78 10.19 -12.58
CA ALA A 173 -8.57 9.81 -13.29
C ALA A 173 -8.54 8.33 -13.71
N ILE A 174 -9.07 7.43 -12.87
CA ILE A 174 -9.18 6.00 -13.19
C ILE A 174 -10.21 5.76 -14.31
N TYR A 175 -11.37 6.41 -14.29
CA TYR A 175 -12.36 6.29 -15.37
C TYR A 175 -11.83 6.84 -16.71
N ASN A 176 -11.00 7.89 -16.68
CA ASN A 176 -10.40 8.46 -17.88
C ASN A 176 -9.32 7.58 -18.53
N LEU A 177 -8.92 6.47 -17.90
CA LEU A 177 -7.97 5.51 -18.50
C LEU A 177 -8.60 4.72 -19.66
N GLU A 178 -9.92 4.51 -19.68
CA GLU A 178 -10.63 3.83 -20.80
C GLU A 178 -10.59 4.63 -22.11
N LEU A 179 -10.25 5.91 -22.04
CA LEU A 179 -10.20 6.81 -23.20
C LEU A 179 -8.81 6.86 -23.87
N ARG A 180 -7.84 6.07 -23.38
CA ARG A 180 -6.45 6.02 -23.87
C ARG A 180 -6.19 4.70 -24.59
#